data_AF-A0A5S3WDN1-F1
#
_entry.id   AF-A0A5S3WDN1-F1
#
_cell.length_a   1.000
_cell.length_b   1.000
_cell.length_c   1.000
_cell.angle_alpha   90.00
_cell.angle_beta   90.00
_cell.angle_gamma   90.00
#
_symmetry.space_group_name_H-M   'P 1'
#
loop_
_entity.id
_entity.type
_entity.pdbx_description
1 polymer ?
#
loop_
_entity_poly.entity_id
_entity_poly.type
_entity_poly.pdbx_seq_one_letter_code
_entity_poly.pdbx_strand_id
1 'polypeptide(L)'
;MAHLTQLRAKQQGVVLITALIMVIAVTGIAVTLMSSSSIDIKITNAAQEREVAENELIGEVQRMISDEANKGAANQFFLSPDEVTTMADADTEGMVIAEHDEMKSKMVNLNQGALDLECPRRFNFTAGISCNMLQVSTTIKYGSKAKHELTIVTGVAQEMASTSKGI
;
A
#
# COMPACT_ATOMS: atom_id res chain seq x y z
N MET A 1 -64.31 -12.13 -34.54
CA MET A 1 -62.92 -12.62 -34.33
C MET A 1 -62.91 -14.16 -34.17
N ALA A 2 -63.51 -14.89 -35.11
CA ALA A 2 -63.81 -16.32 -34.92
C ALA A 2 -62.86 -17.28 -35.67
N HIS A 3 -61.86 -16.75 -36.39
CA HIS A 3 -60.93 -17.56 -37.19
C HIS A 3 -59.54 -17.77 -36.56
N LEU A 4 -59.30 -17.30 -35.33
CA LEU A 4 -58.02 -17.50 -34.63
C LEU A 4 -58.00 -18.73 -33.70
N THR A 5 -59.14 -19.36 -33.45
CA THR A 5 -59.27 -20.45 -32.46
C THR A 5 -58.92 -21.83 -33.02
N GLN A 6 -58.94 -22.02 -34.34
CA GLN A 6 -58.82 -23.35 -34.96
C GLN A 6 -57.38 -23.75 -35.35
N LEU A 7 -56.42 -22.83 -35.26
CA LEU A 7 -54.98 -23.13 -35.40
C LEU A 7 -54.31 -23.55 -34.07
N ARG A 8 -55.03 -23.43 -32.94
CA ARG A 8 -54.46 -23.56 -31.59
C ARG A 8 -54.13 -24.99 -31.16
N ALA A 9 -54.74 -26.01 -31.78
CA ALA A 9 -54.59 -27.41 -31.38
C ALA A 9 -53.37 -28.11 -32.00
N LYS A 10 -52.77 -27.57 -33.07
CA LYS A 10 -51.67 -28.24 -33.82
C LYS A 10 -50.28 -27.63 -33.56
N GLN A 11 -50.17 -26.57 -32.75
CA GLN A 11 -48.91 -25.88 -32.46
C GLN A 11 -48.54 -25.79 -30.96
N GLN A 12 -49.26 -26.48 -30.07
CA GLN A 12 -49.00 -26.40 -28.62
C GLN A 12 -47.59 -26.87 -28.22
N GLY A 13 -47.00 -27.85 -28.94
CA GLY A 13 -45.65 -28.33 -28.66
C GLY A 13 -44.55 -27.31 -28.98
N VAL A 14 -44.71 -26.52 -30.05
CA VAL A 14 -43.71 -25.51 -30.47
C VAL A 14 -43.67 -24.32 -29.51
N VAL A 15 -44.83 -23.91 -29.00
CA VAL A 15 -44.91 -22.83 -28.00
C VAL A 15 -44.21 -23.22 -26.69
N LEU A 16 -44.33 -24.48 -26.28
CA LEU A 16 -43.70 -24.97 -25.06
C LEU A 16 -42.17 -25.03 -25.18
N ILE A 17 -41.66 -25.47 -26.33
CA ILE A 17 -40.21 -25.51 -26.60
C ILE A 17 -39.64 -24.10 -26.69
N THR A 18 -40.32 -23.17 -27.37
CA THR A 18 -39.86 -21.78 -27.48
C THR A 18 -39.87 -21.06 -26.14
N ALA A 19 -40.90 -21.29 -25.30
CA ALA A 19 -40.93 -20.79 -23.93
C ALA A 19 -39.77 -21.36 -23.10
N LEU A 20 -39.48 -22.66 -23.22
CA LEU A 20 -38.36 -23.29 -22.52
C LEU A 20 -37.01 -22.67 -22.90
N ILE A 21 -36.77 -22.45 -24.19
CA ILE A 21 -35.54 -21.82 -24.69
C ILE A 21 -35.40 -20.40 -24.16
N MET A 22 -36.48 -19.61 -24.16
CA MET A 22 -36.49 -18.26 -23.58
C MET A 22 -36.17 -18.28 -22.09
N VAL A 23 -36.76 -19.20 -21.32
CA VAL A 23 -36.48 -19.30 -19.88
C VAL A 23 -35.01 -19.62 -19.63
N ILE A 24 -34.43 -20.58 -20.34
CA ILE A 24 -33.01 -20.94 -20.20
C ILE A 24 -32.09 -19.77 -20.57
N ALA A 25 -32.43 -19.02 -21.63
CA ALA A 25 -31.66 -17.85 -22.03
C ALA A 25 -31.70 -16.75 -20.95
N VAL A 26 -32.89 -16.45 -20.41
CA VAL A 26 -33.07 -15.40 -19.39
C VAL A 26 -32.39 -15.80 -18.07
N THR A 27 -32.51 -17.05 -17.64
CA THR A 27 -31.82 -17.52 -16.42
C THR A 27 -30.31 -17.50 -16.59
N GLY A 28 -29.79 -17.85 -17.77
CA GLY A 28 -28.37 -17.75 -18.10
C GLY A 28 -27.84 -16.32 -17.93
N ILE A 29 -28.54 -15.33 -18.49
CA ILE A 29 -28.18 -13.90 -18.36
C ILE A 29 -28.28 -13.43 -16.90
N ALA A 30 -29.33 -13.85 -16.18
CA ALA A 30 -29.49 -13.46 -14.78
C ALA A 30 -28.33 -13.96 -13.90
N VAL A 31 -27.91 -15.21 -14.08
CA VAL A 31 -26.78 -15.79 -13.33
C VAL A 31 -25.47 -15.12 -13.68
N THR A 32 -25.21 -14.83 -14.96
CA THR A 32 -23.96 -14.14 -15.36
C THR A 32 -23.92 -12.71 -14.81
N LEU A 33 -25.03 -11.97 -14.85
CA LEU A 33 -25.13 -10.63 -14.28
C LEU A 33 -24.90 -10.66 -12.75
N MET A 34 -25.58 -11.55 -12.02
CA MET A 34 -25.41 -11.67 -10.57
C MET A 34 -23.98 -12.09 -10.18
N SER A 35 -23.37 -12.96 -10.97
CA SER A 35 -21.97 -13.38 -10.80
C SER A 35 -21.02 -12.19 -11.00
N SER A 36 -21.19 -11.42 -12.07
CA SER A 36 -20.36 -10.24 -12.36
C SER A 36 -20.46 -9.21 -11.23
N SER A 37 -21.68 -8.86 -10.80
CA SER A 37 -21.86 -7.88 -9.72
C SER A 37 -21.23 -8.33 -8.39
N SER A 38 -21.25 -9.63 -8.10
CA SER A 38 -20.61 -10.16 -6.89
C SER A 38 -19.09 -10.04 -6.94
N ILE A 39 -18.49 -10.15 -8.12
CA ILE A 39 -17.06 -9.95 -8.34
C ILE A 39 -16.72 -8.47 -8.19
N ASP A 40 -17.51 -7.58 -8.81
CA ASP A 40 -17.29 -6.13 -8.74
C ASP A 40 -17.36 -5.60 -7.30
N ILE A 41 -18.29 -6.11 -6.48
CA ILE A 41 -18.39 -5.75 -5.06
C ILE A 41 -17.13 -6.19 -4.29
N LYS A 42 -16.61 -7.40 -4.56
CA LYS A 42 -15.37 -7.86 -3.89
C LYS A 42 -14.16 -7.03 -4.30
N ILE A 43 -14.08 -6.65 -5.57
CA ILE A 43 -12.99 -5.80 -6.09
C ILE A 43 -13.07 -4.41 -5.44
N THR A 44 -14.25 -3.80 -5.40
CA THR A 44 -14.44 -2.49 -4.78
C THR A 44 -14.18 -2.49 -3.28
N ASN A 45 -14.53 -3.57 -2.56
CA ASN A 45 -14.17 -3.72 -1.15
C ASN A 45 -12.66 -3.91 -0.96
N ALA A 46 -12.00 -4.73 -1.77
CA ALA A 46 -10.55 -4.91 -1.71
C ALA A 46 -9.80 -3.59 -2.04
N ALA A 47 -10.34 -2.78 -2.96
CA ALA A 47 -9.80 -1.46 -3.26
C ALA A 47 -9.96 -0.49 -2.08
N GLN A 48 -11.13 -0.47 -1.43
CA GLN A 48 -11.37 0.34 -0.22
C GLN A 48 -10.45 -0.09 0.93
N GLU A 49 -10.31 -1.39 1.19
CA GLU A 49 -9.41 -1.89 2.24
C GLU A 49 -7.96 -1.46 1.98
N ARG A 50 -7.51 -1.47 0.72
CA ARG A 50 -6.19 -0.97 0.33
C ARG A 50 -6.06 0.53 0.56
N GLU A 51 -7.07 1.32 0.17
CA GLU A 51 -7.04 2.78 0.31
C GLU A 51 -7.00 3.20 1.79
N VAL A 52 -7.76 2.51 2.65
CA VAL A 52 -7.69 2.72 4.10
C VAL A 52 -6.29 2.40 4.64
N ALA A 53 -5.73 1.24 4.26
CA ALA A 53 -4.39 0.84 4.68
C ALA A 53 -3.30 1.82 4.18
N GLU A 54 -3.44 2.36 2.97
CA GLU A 54 -2.52 3.35 2.42
C GLU A 54 -2.57 4.68 3.20
N ASN A 55 -3.78 5.16 3.52
CA ASN A 55 -3.95 6.37 4.33
C ASN A 55 -3.41 6.20 5.75
N GLU A 56 -3.64 5.05 6.37
CA GLU A 56 -3.09 4.71 7.68
C GLU A 56 -1.55 4.68 7.64
N LEU A 57 -0.99 4.04 6.63
CA LEU A 57 0.46 3.93 6.45
C LEU A 57 1.13 5.29 6.22
N ILE A 58 0.52 6.17 5.41
CA ILE A 58 1.00 7.55 5.23
C ILE A 58 0.94 8.32 6.55
N GLY A 59 -0.14 8.14 7.32
CA GLY A 59 -0.28 8.72 8.66
C GLY A 59 0.83 8.25 9.60
N GLU A 60 1.14 6.95 9.59
CA GLU A 60 2.22 6.38 10.41
C GLU A 60 3.59 6.91 9.99
N VAL A 61 3.87 7.02 8.69
CA VAL A 61 5.12 7.63 8.21
C VAL A 61 5.28 9.06 8.73
N GLN A 62 4.23 9.87 8.66
CA GLN A 62 4.29 11.25 9.18
C GLN A 62 4.43 11.29 10.71
N ARG A 63 3.73 10.39 11.42
CA ARG A 63 3.82 10.27 12.88
C ARG A 63 5.24 9.90 13.31
N MET A 64 5.83 8.89 12.67
CA MET A 64 7.19 8.44 12.94
C MET A 64 8.21 9.55 12.65
N ILE A 65 8.10 10.23 11.51
CA ILE A 65 9.01 11.36 11.19
C ILE A 65 8.88 12.49 12.23
N SER A 66 7.66 12.81 12.65
CA SER A 66 7.42 13.82 13.67
C SER A 66 7.99 13.40 15.03
N ASP A 67 7.79 12.14 15.44
CA ASP A 67 8.32 11.60 16.69
C ASP A 67 9.86 11.66 16.71
N GLU A 68 10.50 11.23 15.63
CA GLU A 68 11.96 11.33 15.47
C GLU A 68 12.44 12.78 15.45
N ALA A 69 11.73 13.69 14.77
CA ALA A 69 12.06 15.12 14.80
C ALA A 69 11.93 15.72 16.21
N ASN A 70 10.93 15.29 17.00
CA ASN A 70 10.72 15.75 18.38
C ASN A 70 11.78 15.22 19.36
N LYS A 71 12.47 14.12 19.04
CA LYS A 71 13.61 13.61 19.82
C LYS A 71 14.85 14.50 19.72
N GLY A 72 14.89 15.44 18.78
CA GLY A 72 16.00 16.39 18.62
C GLY A 72 17.35 15.67 18.47
N ALA A 73 18.29 15.93 19.38
CA ALA A 73 19.64 15.34 19.34
C ALA A 73 19.67 13.81 19.55
N ALA A 74 18.59 13.20 20.04
CA ALA A 74 18.46 11.74 20.21
C ALA A 74 17.77 11.06 19.01
N ASN A 75 17.60 11.77 17.90
CA ASN A 75 16.97 11.26 16.68
C ASN A 75 17.82 10.17 16.02
N GLN A 76 17.17 9.07 15.65
CA GLN A 76 17.79 7.93 14.98
C GLN A 76 18.29 8.28 13.56
N PHE A 77 17.79 9.38 12.96
CA PHE A 77 18.26 9.89 11.67
C PHE A 77 19.68 10.47 11.69
N PHE A 78 20.30 10.60 12.85
CA PHE A 78 21.72 10.99 12.94
C PHE A 78 22.68 9.80 12.98
N LEU A 79 22.16 8.57 13.04
CA LEU A 79 22.99 7.37 13.14
C LEU A 79 23.78 7.13 11.85
N SER A 80 25.06 6.81 12.01
CA SER A 80 25.96 6.44 10.93
C SER A 80 25.60 5.06 10.34
N PRO A 81 26.08 4.72 9.13
CA PRO A 81 25.82 3.40 8.54
C PRO A 81 26.26 2.23 9.42
N ASP A 82 27.40 2.36 10.11
CA ASP A 82 27.92 1.33 11.02
C ASP A 82 27.03 1.17 12.27
N GLU A 83 26.51 2.28 12.81
CA GLU A 83 25.59 2.23 13.96
C GLU A 83 24.24 1.63 13.56
N VAL A 84 23.72 1.97 12.38
CA VAL A 84 22.47 1.38 11.88
C VAL A 84 22.61 -0.12 11.65
N THR A 85 23.73 -0.57 11.06
CA THR A 85 23.95 -2.00 10.78
C THR A 85 24.27 -2.81 12.03
N THR A 86 24.99 -2.26 13.00
CA THR A 86 25.27 -2.93 14.28
C THR A 86 24.02 -3.08 15.14
N MET A 87 23.16 -2.06 15.18
CA MET A 87 21.89 -2.11 15.93
C MET A 87 20.79 -2.89 15.21
N ALA A 88 20.89 -3.06 13.88
CA ALA A 88 20.00 -3.94 13.12
C ALA A 88 20.29 -5.43 13.33
N ASP A 89 21.29 -5.81 14.13
CA ASP A 89 21.64 -7.19 14.51
C ASP A 89 21.74 -8.12 13.29
N ALA A 90 22.39 -7.64 12.23
CA ALA A 90 22.55 -8.29 10.93
C ALA A 90 21.26 -8.54 10.10
N ASP A 91 20.14 -7.90 10.44
CA ASP A 91 18.98 -7.84 9.53
C ASP A 91 19.34 -7.02 8.29
N THR A 92 19.42 -7.68 7.14
CA THR A 92 19.68 -7.03 5.83
C THR A 92 18.60 -6.01 5.47
N GLU A 93 17.45 -6.03 6.16
CA GLU A 93 16.32 -5.14 5.90
C GLU A 93 16.31 -3.85 6.74
N GLY A 94 17.28 -3.67 7.65
CA GLY A 94 17.47 -2.43 8.41
C GLY A 94 16.97 -2.46 9.84
N MET A 95 17.28 -1.39 10.57
CA MET A 95 16.94 -1.19 12.00
C MET A 95 15.47 -0.82 12.16
N VAL A 96 14.75 -1.45 13.10
CA VAL A 96 13.38 -1.02 13.44
C VAL A 96 13.45 0.28 14.26
N ILE A 97 12.87 1.36 13.74
CA ILE A 97 12.89 2.68 14.39
C ILE A 97 11.56 3.05 15.07
N ALA A 98 10.46 2.47 14.59
CA ALA A 98 9.13 2.65 15.17
C ALA A 98 8.27 1.40 14.92
N GLU A 99 7.45 1.06 15.90
CA GLU A 99 6.42 0.04 15.82
C GLU A 99 5.13 0.64 16.38
N HIS A 100 4.06 0.57 15.59
CA HIS A 100 2.74 1.04 15.99
C HIS A 100 1.71 0.05 15.50
N ASP A 101 1.05 -0.60 16.45
CA ASP A 101 0.10 -1.69 16.17
C ASP A 101 0.74 -2.80 15.30
N GLU A 102 0.18 -3.12 14.13
CA GLU A 102 0.76 -4.10 13.20
C GLU A 102 1.77 -3.49 12.21
N MET A 103 2.04 -2.17 12.29
CA MET A 103 2.94 -1.46 11.39
C MET A 103 4.37 -1.40 11.93
N LYS A 104 5.33 -1.64 11.03
CA LYS A 104 6.77 -1.59 11.35
C LYS A 104 7.49 -0.65 10.40
N SER A 105 8.20 0.32 10.96
CA SER A 105 9.12 1.20 10.23
C SER A 105 10.55 0.71 10.41
N LYS A 106 11.16 0.23 9.32
CA LYS A 106 12.58 -0.14 9.26
C LYS A 106 13.38 0.95 8.57
N MET A 107 14.56 1.26 9.08
CA MET A 107 15.48 2.26 8.55
C MET A 107 16.78 1.61 8.08
N VAL A 108 17.23 2.03 6.91
CA VAL A 108 18.54 1.70 6.35
C VAL A 108 19.27 3.00 6.05
N ASN A 109 20.56 3.05 6.37
CA ASN A 109 21.41 4.16 5.96
C ASN A 109 21.98 3.88 4.57
N LEU A 110 21.80 4.83 3.65
CA LEU A 110 22.23 4.73 2.26
C LEU A 110 23.57 5.43 1.98
N ASN A 111 24.21 6.03 2.99
CA ASN A 111 25.54 6.62 2.81
C ASN A 111 26.56 5.51 2.57
N GLN A 112 27.03 5.38 1.34
CA GLN A 112 28.09 4.44 0.97
C GLN A 112 29.42 5.19 0.88
N GLY A 113 30.20 5.15 1.97
CA GLY A 113 31.58 5.66 2.00
C GLY A 113 31.85 6.70 3.11
N ALA A 114 33.12 7.11 3.21
CA ALA A 114 33.60 8.08 4.20
C ALA A 114 33.44 9.55 3.74
N LEU A 115 32.78 9.78 2.60
CA LEU A 115 32.63 11.10 2.01
C LEU A 115 31.32 11.72 2.47
N ASP A 116 31.40 12.94 2.97
CA ASP A 116 30.25 13.79 3.25
C ASP A 116 29.41 14.01 1.99
N LEU A 117 28.18 13.51 1.99
CA LEU A 117 27.24 13.74 0.88
C LEU A 117 26.71 15.18 0.97
N GLU A 118 26.73 15.89 -0.16
CA GLU A 118 26.08 17.19 -0.25
C GLU A 118 24.56 17.05 -0.14
N CYS A 119 23.93 17.84 0.72
CA CYS A 119 22.49 17.86 0.85
C CYS A 119 21.78 18.34 -0.41
N PRO A 120 20.62 17.75 -0.78
CA PRO A 120 19.76 18.32 -1.82
C PRO A 120 19.45 19.79 -1.53
N ARG A 121 19.68 20.66 -2.52
CA ARG A 121 19.60 22.11 -2.31
C ARG A 121 18.16 22.54 -2.01
N ARG A 122 17.92 23.09 -0.81
CA ARG A 122 16.67 23.83 -0.51
C ARG A 122 16.76 25.30 -0.91
N PHE A 123 17.88 25.98 -0.62
CA PHE A 123 18.08 27.40 -0.97
C PHE A 123 19.52 27.78 -1.36
N ASN A 124 20.56 27.39 -0.61
CA ASN A 124 21.96 27.68 -0.95
C ASN A 124 22.93 26.69 -0.27
N PHE A 125 24.13 26.49 -0.83
CA PHE A 125 25.17 25.65 -0.22
C PHE A 125 25.69 26.31 1.06
N THR A 126 25.66 25.55 2.16
CA THR A 126 26.29 25.97 3.42
C THR A 126 27.54 25.11 3.61
N ALA A 127 28.70 25.76 3.57
CA ALA A 127 29.98 25.06 3.76
C ALA A 127 30.02 24.40 5.14
N GLY A 128 30.34 23.10 5.18
CA GLY A 128 30.42 22.31 6.42
C GLY A 128 29.12 21.64 6.84
N ILE A 129 28.07 21.65 6.00
CA ILE A 129 26.86 20.83 6.21
C ILE A 129 26.90 19.63 5.27
N SER A 130 26.80 18.44 5.85
CA SER A 130 26.74 17.15 5.17
C SER A 130 25.36 16.52 5.38
N CYS A 131 24.93 15.63 4.49
CA CYS A 131 23.67 14.93 4.62
C CYS A 131 23.84 13.46 4.97
N ASN A 132 22.99 13.02 5.89
CA ASN A 132 22.71 11.62 6.11
C ASN A 132 21.50 11.20 5.28
N MET A 133 21.74 10.35 4.28
CA MET A 133 20.72 9.81 3.41
C MET A 133 20.21 8.50 3.98
N LEU A 134 18.94 8.49 4.35
CA LEU A 134 18.29 7.37 5.01
C LEU A 134 17.09 6.93 4.19
N GLN A 135 16.80 5.65 4.25
CA GLN A 135 15.61 5.06 3.69
C GLN A 135 14.81 4.44 4.83
N VAL A 136 13.55 4.86 4.98
CA VAL A 136 12.62 4.25 5.91
C VAL A 136 11.54 3.50 5.14
N SER A 137 11.47 2.20 5.34
CA SER A 137 10.43 1.32 4.82
C SER A 137 9.40 1.08 5.91
N THR A 138 8.17 1.57 5.74
CA THR A 138 7.06 1.28 6.66
C THR A 138 6.11 0.31 6.01
N THR A 139 5.76 -0.76 6.72
CA THR A 139 4.94 -1.86 6.21
C THR A 139 3.67 -2.02 7.03
N ILE A 140 2.54 -2.24 6.36
CA ILE A 140 1.26 -2.68 6.95
C ILE A 140 0.74 -3.92 6.20
N LYS A 141 0.08 -4.83 6.93
CA LYS A 141 -0.66 -5.95 6.34
C LYS A 141 -2.14 -5.62 6.26
N TYR A 142 -2.78 -5.95 5.15
CA TYR A 142 -4.18 -5.63 4.91
C TYR A 142 -4.93 -6.78 4.21
N GLY A 143 -6.26 -6.67 4.23
CA GLY A 143 -7.19 -7.65 3.65
C GLY A 143 -7.46 -8.87 4.52
N SER A 144 -8.35 -9.73 4.05
CA SER A 144 -8.81 -10.90 4.82
C SER A 144 -7.64 -11.82 5.22
N LYS A 145 -7.41 -11.92 6.54
CA LYS A 145 -6.31 -12.69 7.16
C LYS A 145 -4.89 -12.15 6.89
N ALA A 146 -4.73 -10.84 6.70
CA ALA A 146 -3.41 -10.19 6.57
C ALA A 146 -2.55 -10.80 5.45
N LYS A 147 -3.19 -11.16 4.32
CA LYS A 147 -2.53 -11.82 3.18
C LYS A 147 -1.86 -10.85 2.21
N HIS A 148 -2.22 -9.57 2.27
CA HIS A 148 -1.63 -8.54 1.44
C HIS A 148 -0.75 -7.66 2.30
N GLU A 149 0.32 -7.16 1.70
CA GLU A 149 1.29 -6.31 2.36
C GLU A 149 1.48 -5.06 1.50
N LEU A 150 1.48 -3.91 2.15
CA LEU A 150 1.76 -2.62 1.55
C LEU A 150 2.98 -2.03 2.26
N THR A 151 3.98 -1.65 1.49
CA THR A 151 5.20 -1.01 2.00
C THR A 151 5.37 0.34 1.33
N ILE A 152 5.50 1.39 2.15
CA ILE A 152 5.88 2.73 1.71
C ILE A 152 7.34 2.94 2.04
N VAL A 153 8.12 3.24 1.01
CA VAL A 153 9.55 3.57 1.13
C VAL A 153 9.69 5.07 1.06
N THR A 154 10.20 5.66 2.13
CA THR A 154 10.43 7.10 2.26
C THR A 154 11.92 7.38 2.34
N GLY A 155 12.43 8.30 1.53
CA GLY A 155 13.79 8.82 1.64
C GLY A 155 13.83 10.01 2.58
N VAL A 156 14.72 9.98 3.56
CA VAL A 156 14.96 11.09 4.51
C VAL A 156 16.38 11.60 4.29
N ALA A 157 16.54 12.89 4.04
CA ALA A 157 17.83 13.56 3.96
C ALA A 157 17.99 14.45 5.20
N GLN A 158 18.84 14.05 6.13
CA GLN A 158 19.05 14.76 7.39
C GLN A 158 20.34 15.58 7.33
N GLU A 159 20.25 16.90 7.53
CA GLU A 159 21.40 17.79 7.58
C GLU A 159 22.19 17.58 8.89
N MET A 160 23.52 17.55 8.79
CA MET A 160 24.47 17.36 9.89
C MET A 160 25.65 18.34 9.75
N ALA A 161 26.14 18.89 10.88
CA ALA A 161 27.33 19.76 10.87
C ALA A 161 28.66 18.97 10.99
N SER A 162 28.59 17.66 11.25
CA SER A 162 29.74 16.75 11.30
C SER A 162 29.27 15.30 11.18
N THR A 163 30.11 14.40 10.71
CA THR A 163 29.86 12.95 10.42
C THR A 163 29.33 12.11 11.59
N SER A 164 29.00 12.69 12.74
CA SER A 164 28.48 11.94 13.89
C SER A 164 27.51 12.69 14.81
N LYS A 165 27.21 13.99 14.60
CA LYS A 165 26.30 14.72 15.50
C LYS A 165 25.45 15.74 14.77
N GLY A 166 24.14 15.66 15.02
CA GLY A 166 23.15 16.63 14.57
C GLY A 166 23.44 18.05 15.07
N ILE A 167 22.84 19.02 14.40
CA ILE A 167 22.84 20.43 14.79
C ILE A 167 21.80 20.74 15.86
#